data_AF-A0A964PU52-F1
#
_entry.id   AF-A0A964PU52-F1
#
_cell.length_a   1.000
_cell.length_b   1.000
_cell.length_c   1.000
_cell.angle_alpha   90.00
_cell.angle_beta   90.00
_cell.angle_gamma   90.00
#
_symmetry.space_group_name_H-M   'P 1'
#
loop_
_entity.id
_entity.type
_entity.pdbx_description
1 polymer ?
#
loop_
_entity_poly.entity_id
_entity_poly.type
_entity_poly.pdbx_seq_one_letter_code
_entity_poly.pdbx_strand_id
1 'polypeptide(L)'
;MYSKRRRDPDRVREPVQVYLDRQDRDLLEQLVESTGLPRTELIRRGLRALAAERLTSQPPGGSMENLIGAFGDAPDDPADLSERHDLYLAQALEREQREDR
;
A
#
# COMPACT_ATOMS: atom_id res chain seq x y z
N MET A 1 32.33 -7.84 0.23
CA MET A 1 31.79 -8.59 -0.92
C MET A 1 30.28 -8.43 -0.89
N TYR A 2 29.73 -7.40 -1.53
CA TYR A 2 28.30 -7.09 -1.47
C TYR A 2 27.54 -8.03 -2.42
N SER A 3 26.66 -8.87 -1.87
CA SER A 3 25.80 -9.73 -2.68
C SER A 3 24.76 -8.87 -3.38
N LYS A 4 24.82 -8.85 -4.72
CA LYS A 4 23.82 -8.24 -5.57
C LYS A 4 22.53 -9.05 -5.39
N ARG A 5 21.60 -8.56 -4.56
CA ARG A 5 20.26 -9.16 -4.45
C ARG A 5 19.64 -9.13 -5.85
N ARG A 6 19.30 -10.31 -6.37
CA ARG A 6 18.56 -10.44 -7.63
C ARG A 6 17.23 -9.74 -7.41
N ARG A 7 16.92 -8.72 -8.23
CA ARG A 7 15.55 -8.19 -8.32
C ARG A 7 14.69 -9.35 -8.80
N ASP A 8 13.75 -9.78 -7.96
CA ASP A 8 12.76 -10.77 -8.36
C ASP A 8 11.99 -10.16 -9.54
N PRO A 9 12.09 -10.74 -10.74
CA PRO A 9 11.49 -10.16 -11.92
C PRO A 9 9.98 -10.30 -11.77
N ASP A 10 9.31 -9.17 -11.61
CA ASP A 10 7.89 -8.99 -11.88
C ASP A 10 6.96 -9.96 -11.12
N ARG A 11 6.72 -9.67 -9.84
CA ARG A 11 5.47 -10.10 -9.17
C ARG A 11 4.31 -9.34 -9.80
N VAL A 12 3.90 -9.77 -10.99
CA VAL A 12 2.68 -9.31 -11.63
C VAL A 12 1.54 -9.59 -10.67
N ARG A 13 0.81 -8.54 -10.27
CA ARG A 13 -0.38 -8.68 -9.43
C ARG A 13 -1.45 -9.42 -10.24
N GLU A 14 -1.81 -10.60 -9.78
CA GLU A 14 -2.87 -11.39 -10.43
C GLU A 14 -4.24 -10.71 -10.23
N PRO A 15 -5.01 -10.46 -11.30
CA PRO A 15 -6.31 -9.82 -11.18
C PRO A 15 -7.33 -10.76 -10.53
N VAL A 16 -8.06 -10.27 -9.52
CA VAL A 16 -9.18 -10.98 -8.90
C VAL A 16 -10.45 -10.17 -9.14
N GLN A 17 -11.43 -10.79 -9.80
CA GLN A 17 -12.75 -10.19 -9.99
C GLN A 17 -13.66 -10.50 -8.81
N VAL A 18 -14.28 -9.46 -8.24
CA VAL A 18 -15.22 -9.59 -7.12
C VAL A 18 -16.57 -9.01 -7.56
N TYR A 19 -17.63 -9.76 -7.29
CA TYR A 19 -18.99 -9.32 -7.48
C TYR A 19 -19.54 -8.84 -6.15
N LEU A 20 -19.98 -7.58 -6.10
CA LEU A 20 -20.60 -6.97 -4.94
C LEU A 20 -22.08 -6.77 -5.24
N ASP A 21 -22.90 -6.91 -4.20
CA ASP A 21 -24.27 -6.44 -4.30
C ASP A 21 -24.32 -4.90 -4.24
N ARG A 22 -25.52 -4.35 -4.34
CA ARG A 22 -25.69 -2.89 -4.33
C ARG A 22 -25.26 -2.27 -3.01
N GLN A 23 -25.54 -2.91 -1.88
CA GLN A 23 -25.25 -2.37 -0.56
C GLN A 23 -23.73 -2.32 -0.32
N ASP A 24 -23.04 -3.41 -0.64
CA ASP A 24 -21.59 -3.51 -0.49
C ASP A 24 -20.85 -2.54 -1.42
N ARG A 25 -21.34 -2.37 -2.65
CA ARG A 25 -20.78 -1.40 -3.59
C ARG A 25 -20.96 0.02 -3.06
N ASP A 26 -22.15 0.37 -2.59
CA ASP A 26 -22.44 1.72 -2.09
C ASP A 26 -21.63 2.01 -0.81
N LEU A 27 -21.34 1.00 0.01
CA LEU A 27 -20.40 1.10 1.14
C LEU A 27 -18.96 1.36 0.67
N LEU A 28 -18.49 0.64 -0.35
CA LEU A 28 -17.16 0.84 -0.91
C LEU A 28 -16.98 2.26 -1.44
N GLU A 29 -17.99 2.83 -2.11
CA GLU A 29 -17.94 4.23 -2.58
C GLU A 29 -17.86 5.22 -1.43
N GLN A 30 -18.65 5.04 -0.35
CA GLN A 30 -18.56 5.91 0.83
C GLN A 30 -17.16 5.87 1.47
N LEU A 31 -16.51 4.70 1.48
CA LEU A 31 -15.13 4.57 1.95
C LEU A 31 -14.14 5.28 1.03
N VAL A 32 -14.33 5.23 -0.29
CA VAL A 32 -13.51 5.99 -1.25
C VAL A 32 -13.65 7.49 -0.98
N GLU A 33 -14.88 7.99 -0.86
CA GLU A 33 -15.15 9.41 -0.62
C GLU A 33 -14.58 9.91 0.70
N SER A 34 -14.73 9.13 1.78
CA SER A 34 -14.27 9.53 3.12
C SER A 34 -12.77 9.42 3.33
N THR A 35 -12.08 8.52 2.60
CA THR A 35 -10.63 8.28 2.77
C THR A 35 -9.77 8.86 1.65
N GLY A 36 -10.36 9.18 0.49
CA GLY A 36 -9.64 9.56 -0.73
C GLY A 36 -8.83 8.41 -1.37
N LEU A 37 -8.95 7.18 -0.87
CA LEU A 37 -8.18 6.04 -1.37
C LEU A 37 -8.89 5.36 -2.55
N PRO A 38 -8.13 4.81 -3.52
CA PRO A 38 -8.73 4.05 -4.61
C PRO A 38 -9.35 2.75 -4.10
N ARG A 39 -10.42 2.29 -4.76
CA ARG A 39 -11.15 1.05 -4.42
C ARG A 39 -10.23 -0.16 -4.23
N THR A 40 -9.24 -0.30 -5.10
CA THR A 40 -8.25 -1.38 -5.02
C THR A 40 -7.44 -1.33 -3.74
N GLU A 41 -7.07 -0.14 -3.27
CA GLU A 41 -6.33 0.02 -2.01
C GLU A 41 -7.20 -0.29 -0.79
N LEU A 42 -8.46 0.13 -0.80
CA LEU A 42 -9.42 -0.21 0.25
C LEU A 42 -9.63 -1.72 0.35
N ILE A 43 -9.83 -2.41 -0.78
CA ILE A 43 -9.97 -3.88 -0.80
C ILE A 43 -8.68 -4.56 -0.31
N ARG A 44 -7.50 -4.10 -0.75
CA ARG A 44 -6.20 -4.64 -0.29
C ARG A 44 -6.04 -4.49 1.23
N ARG A 45 -6.31 -3.30 1.77
CA ARG A 45 -6.20 -3.01 3.21
C ARG A 45 -7.21 -3.80 4.02
N GLY A 46 -8.47 -3.85 3.56
CA GLY A 46 -9.53 -4.63 4.20
C GLY A 46 -9.17 -6.12 4.28
N LEU A 47 -8.65 -6.69 3.19
CA LEU A 47 -8.20 -8.07 3.16
C LEU A 47 -7.04 -8.33 4.13
N ARG A 48 -6.02 -7.45 4.16
CA ARG A 48 -4.88 -7.55 5.10
C ARG A 48 -5.33 -7.41 6.56
N ALA A 49 -6.25 -6.50 6.86
CA ALA A 49 -6.81 -6.30 8.20
C ALA A 49 -7.58 -7.54 8.66
N LEU A 50 -8.45 -8.09 7.80
CA LEU A 50 -9.20 -9.31 8.08
C LEU A 50 -8.25 -10.51 8.28
N ALA A 51 -7.22 -10.63 7.45
CA ALA A 51 -6.20 -11.66 7.62
C ALA A 51 -5.45 -11.52 8.94
N ALA A 52 -5.09 -10.30 9.35
CA ALA A 52 -4.45 -10.06 10.64
C ALA A 52 -5.37 -10.40 11.83
N GLU A 53 -6.68 -10.19 11.71
CA GLU A 53 -7.65 -10.56 12.74
C GLU A 53 -7.87 -12.09 12.82
N ARG A 54 -7.91 -12.77 11.67
CA ARG A 54 -8.39 -14.16 11.57
C ARG A 54 -7.31 -15.20 11.44
N LEU A 55 -6.14 -14.85 10.91
CA LEU A 55 -5.04 -15.76 10.62
C LEU A 55 -3.89 -15.61 11.63
N THR A 56 -4.17 -15.10 12.84
CA THR A 56 -3.22 -14.97 13.97
C THR A 56 -2.73 -16.33 14.48
N SER A 57 -1.86 -16.94 13.68
CA SER A 57 -0.68 -17.68 14.10
C SER A 57 0.50 -17.08 13.34
N GLN A 58 0.67 -15.75 13.42
CA GLN A 58 1.82 -15.12 12.79
C GLN A 58 3.08 -15.38 13.65
N PRO A 59 4.17 -15.87 13.05
CA PRO A 59 5.45 -15.92 13.74
C PRO A 59 5.89 -14.49 14.14
N PRO A 60 6.68 -14.33 15.21
CA PRO A 60 7.18 -13.03 15.63
C PRO A 60 7.88 -12.32 14.45
N GLY A 61 7.42 -11.11 14.11
CA GLY A 61 7.92 -10.31 12.99
C GLY A 61 6.91 -10.02 11.87
N GLY A 62 5.78 -10.74 11.80
CA GLY A 62 4.77 -10.55 10.73
C GLY A 62 4.13 -9.16 10.63
N SER A 63 4.11 -8.40 11.73
CA SER A 63 3.63 -7.01 11.76
C SER A 63 4.53 -6.07 10.94
N MET A 64 5.84 -6.33 10.92
CA MET A 64 6.82 -5.55 10.16
C MET A 64 6.63 -5.77 8.65
N GLU A 65 6.27 -6.98 8.22
CA GLU A 65 6.01 -7.29 6.81
C GLU A 65 4.79 -6.53 6.28
N ASN A 66 3.74 -6.37 7.10
CA ASN A 66 2.58 -5.55 6.76
C ASN A 66 2.93 -4.06 6.65
N LEU A 67 3.82 -3.55 7.51
CA LEU A 67 4.29 -2.16 7.46
C LEU A 67 5.18 -1.91 6.23
N ILE A 68 6.12 -2.81 5.94
CA ILE A 68 6.97 -2.74 4.74
C ILE A 68 6.12 -2.86 3.47
N GLY A 69 5.11 -3.73 3.46
CA GLY A 69 4.15 -3.87 2.35
C GLY A 69 3.17 -2.70 2.19
N ALA A 70 3.19 -1.71 3.09
CA ALA A 70 2.46 -0.45 2.95
C ALA A 70 3.32 0.67 2.32
N PHE A 71 4.65 0.54 2.33
CA PHE A 71 5.61 1.55 1.86
C PHE A 71 6.52 1.09 0.70
N GLY A 72 6.42 -0.15 0.24
CA GLY A 72 7.27 -0.70 -0.83
C GLY A 72 6.50 -1.40 -1.95
N ASP A 73 5.20 -1.14 -2.07
CA ASP A 73 4.28 -1.92 -2.90
C ASP A 73 3.49 -1.01 -3.86
N ALA A 74 3.54 0.33 -3.70
CA ALA A 74 3.03 1.22 -4.71
C ALA A 74 4.01 1.26 -5.90
N PRO A 75 3.52 1.25 -7.15
CA PRO A 75 4.38 1.24 -8.34
C PRO A 75 5.28 2.48 -8.45
N ASP A 76 4.91 3.56 -7.78
CA ASP A 76 5.67 4.82 -7.72
C ASP A 76 6.58 4.92 -6.49
N ASP A 77 6.62 3.92 -5.61
CA ASP A 77 7.48 3.94 -4.43
C ASP A 77 8.96 3.87 -4.86
N PRO A 78 9.78 4.88 -4.54
CA PRO A 78 11.19 4.88 -4.89
C PRO A 78 11.94 3.73 -4.22
N ALA A 79 12.71 2.97 -5.02
CA ALA A 79 13.52 1.85 -4.50
C ALA A 79 14.62 2.27 -3.52
N ASP A 80 14.96 3.57 -3.48
CA ASP A 80 15.93 4.23 -2.60
C ASP A 80 15.25 5.05 -1.48
N LEU A 81 13.96 4.81 -1.20
CA LEU A 81 13.21 5.47 -0.13
C LEU A 81 13.96 5.50 1.20
N SER A 82 14.53 4.38 1.65
CA SER A 82 15.25 4.33 2.94
C SER A 82 16.54 5.15 2.94
N GLU A 83 17.19 5.34 1.79
CA GLU A 83 18.43 6.10 1.67
C GLU A 83 18.16 7.60 1.51
N ARG A 84 17.05 7.96 0.86
CA ARG A 84 16.75 9.34 0.44
C ARG A 84 15.43 9.85 0.97
N HIS A 85 14.92 9.26 2.05
CA HIS A 85 13.64 9.63 2.67
C HIS A 85 13.54 11.14 2.91
N ASP A 86 14.59 11.76 3.43
CA ASP A 86 14.61 13.21 3.72
C ASP A 86 14.45 14.06 2.47
N LEU A 87 15.00 13.62 1.34
CA LEU A 87 14.84 14.31 0.05
C LEU A 87 13.39 14.19 -0.45
N TYR A 88 12.77 13.02 -0.31
CA TYR A 88 11.37 12.83 -0.70
C TYR A 88 10.42 13.66 0.18
N LEU A 89 10.69 13.73 1.49
CA LEU A 89 9.94 14.60 2.40
C LEU A 89 10.07 16.07 2.00
N ALA A 90 11.29 16.55 1.72
CA ALA A 90 11.50 17.93 1.29
C ALA A 90 10.74 18.25 0.00
N GLN A 91 10.79 17.35 -0.99
CA GLN A 91 10.06 17.52 -2.25
C GLN A 91 8.53 17.48 -2.07
N ALA A 92 8.01 16.65 -1.17
CA ALA A 92 6.58 16.59 -0.90
C ALA A 92 6.07 17.89 -0.28
N LEU A 93 6.80 18.43 0.70
CA LEU A 93 6.50 19.72 1.33
C LEU A 93 6.54 20.88 0.32
N GLU A 94 7.49 20.86 -0.61
CA GLU A 94 7.56 21.87 -1.68
C GLU A 94 6.40 21.79 -2.66
N ARG A 95 5.86 20.58 -2.94
CA ARG A 95 4.68 20.41 -3.82
C ARG A 95 3.42 20.96 -3.15
N GLU A 96 3.20 20.61 -1.89
CA GLU A 96 2.08 21.09 -1.07
C GLU A 96 2.06 22.63 -1.03
N GLN A 97 3.22 23.26 -0.77
CA GLN A 97 3.34 24.73 -0.74
C GLN A 97 3.11 25.41 -2.10
N ARG A 98 3.26 24.69 -3.23
CA ARG A 98 2.97 25.22 -4.57
C ARG A 98 1.51 25.09 -4.93
N GLU A 99 0.83 24.08 -4.42
CA GLU A 99 -0.60 23.86 -4.63
C GLU A 99 -1.46 24.83 -3.81
N ASP A 100 -0.97 25.25 -2.65
CA ASP A 100 -1.61 26.24 -1.78
C ASP A 100 -1.47 27.72 -2.24
N ARG A 101 -0.85 27.97 -3.40
CA ARG A 101 -0.49 29.31 -3.87
C ARG A 101 -1.11 29.66 -5.22
#